data_AF-A0A520C1T0-F1
#
_entry.id   AF-A0A520C1T0-F1
#
_cell.length_a   1.000
_cell.length_b   1.000
_cell.length_c   1.000
_cell.angle_alpha   90.00
_cell.angle_beta   90.00
_cell.angle_gamma   90.00
#
_symmetry.space_group_name_H-M   'P 1'
#
loop_
_entity.id
_entity.type
_entity.pdbx_description
1 polymer ?
#
loop_
_entity_poly.entity_id
_entity_poly.type
_entity_poly.pdbx_seq_one_letter_code
_entity_poly.pdbx_strand_id
1 'polypeptide(L)'
;MEDDKLKSIWNSVPIAQKSNTELTEMLKERNHPVLKAIKKQALFELAAFSIFLFCYYSMFDGTEKPLLINFLLVFAIAVNMFHHLRGYRLQQHFRASKNIKDDLKSFAAKLKTYQFETIISKITGRLVKILIHENTKVIKGQALAYLESTADHEQVFLLYKNLKLIQDDLFKNTHITIKHLSMPNMMQLGELEPSYQKFYQSYLTYRRTIFEGSYSKKKFYIRKDLAT
;
A
#
# COMPACT_ATOMS: atom_id res chain seq x y z
N MET A 1 -11.10 32.71 -10.83
CA MET A 1 -10.10 32.35 -11.87
C MET A 1 -9.84 30.85 -11.93
N GLU A 2 -9.52 30.16 -10.83
CA GLU A 2 -9.28 28.71 -10.86
C GLU A 2 -10.59 27.89 -10.96
N ASP A 3 -11.64 28.31 -10.26
CA ASP A 3 -12.96 27.69 -10.32
C ASP A 3 -13.62 27.82 -11.71
N ASP A 4 -13.43 28.97 -12.36
CA ASP A 4 -13.94 29.22 -13.71
C ASP A 4 -13.26 28.32 -14.76
N LYS A 5 -11.97 28.02 -14.54
CA LYS A 5 -11.19 27.10 -15.37
C LYS A 5 -11.65 25.66 -15.18
N LEU A 6 -11.96 25.25 -13.95
CA LEU A 6 -12.51 23.92 -13.69
C LEU A 6 -13.91 23.76 -14.30
N LYS A 7 -14.73 24.81 -14.24
CA LYS A 7 -16.09 24.82 -14.82
C LYS A 7 -16.07 24.77 -16.35
N SER A 8 -15.12 25.47 -16.99
CA SER A 8 -14.96 25.41 -18.45
C SER A 8 -14.44 24.05 -18.91
N ILE A 9 -13.50 23.45 -18.18
CA ILE A 9 -13.03 22.08 -18.44
C ILE A 9 -14.19 21.09 -18.32
N TRP A 10 -15.00 21.18 -17.25
CA TRP A 10 -16.17 20.32 -17.05
C TRP A 10 -17.17 20.39 -18.20
N ASN A 11 -17.45 21.61 -18.68
CA ASN A 11 -18.39 21.82 -19.78
C ASN A 11 -17.81 21.45 -21.16
N SER A 12 -16.49 21.27 -21.27
CA SER A 12 -15.81 20.89 -22.52
C SER A 12 -15.70 19.38 -22.72
N VAL A 13 -16.02 18.58 -21.69
CA VAL A 13 -16.07 17.13 -21.81
C VAL A 13 -17.31 16.75 -22.64
N PRO A 14 -17.15 16.11 -23.81
CA PRO A 14 -18.29 15.67 -24.59
C PRO A 14 -19.09 14.67 -23.77
N ILE A 15 -20.28 15.06 -23.34
CA ILE A 15 -21.23 14.16 -22.70
C ILE A 15 -21.59 13.16 -23.78
N ALA A 16 -21.18 11.90 -23.63
CA ALA A 16 -21.65 10.82 -24.48
C ALA A 16 -23.18 10.74 -24.31
N GLN A 17 -23.93 11.43 -25.16
CA GLN A 17 -25.38 11.39 -25.20
C GLN A 17 -25.79 10.00 -25.72
N LYS A 18 -25.76 9.00 -24.84
CA LYS A 18 -26.34 7.70 -25.13
C LYS A 18 -27.85 7.86 -25.28
N SER A 19 -28.36 7.44 -26.42
CA SER A 19 -29.79 7.52 -26.72
C SER A 19 -30.60 6.66 -25.75
N ASN A 20 -31.85 7.05 -25.45
CA ASN A 20 -32.74 6.29 -24.56
C ASN A 20 -32.98 4.85 -25.06
N THR A 21 -32.89 4.63 -26.37
CA THR A 21 -32.92 3.32 -27.02
C THR A 21 -31.68 2.47 -26.71
N GLU A 22 -30.50 3.08 -26.64
CA GLU A 22 -29.25 2.41 -26.26
C GLU A 22 -29.21 2.10 -24.74
N LEU A 23 -29.74 3.00 -23.90
CA LEU A 23 -29.88 2.77 -22.46
C LEU A 23 -30.84 1.62 -22.15
N THR A 24 -31.95 1.51 -22.89
CA THR A 24 -32.89 0.39 -22.74
C THR A 24 -32.34 -0.93 -23.27
N GLU A 25 -31.46 -0.91 -24.29
CA GLU A 25 -30.71 -2.10 -24.71
C GLU A 25 -29.66 -2.54 -23.67
N MET A 26 -29.02 -1.60 -22.97
CA MET A 26 -28.10 -1.90 -21.87
C MET A 26 -28.81 -2.48 -20.64
N LEU A 27 -30.09 -2.14 -20.42
CA LEU A 27 -30.95 -2.70 -19.37
C LEU A 27 -31.50 -4.09 -19.71
N LYS A 28 -31.45 -4.52 -20.98
CA LYS A 28 -31.88 -5.87 -21.35
C LYS A 28 -30.83 -6.89 -20.90
N GLU A 29 -31.26 -7.76 -19.98
CA GLU A 29 -30.54 -8.83 -19.27
C GLU A 29 -29.58 -9.69 -20.14
N ARG A 30 -29.83 -9.78 -21.46
CA ARG A 30 -29.06 -10.61 -22.39
C ARG A 30 -27.82 -9.95 -23.00
N ASN A 31 -27.59 -8.64 -22.80
CA ASN A 31 -26.55 -7.90 -23.53
C ASN A 31 -25.37 -7.36 -22.70
N HIS A 32 -25.27 -7.70 -21.41
CA HIS A 32 -24.09 -7.29 -20.63
C HIS A 32 -22.82 -8.02 -21.12
N PRO A 33 -21.81 -7.31 -21.68
CA PRO A 33 -20.63 -7.94 -22.29
C PRO A 33 -19.81 -8.75 -21.27
N VAL A 34 -19.79 -8.31 -20.01
CA VAL A 34 -19.05 -8.98 -18.92
C VAL A 34 -19.64 -10.34 -18.57
N LEU A 35 -20.97 -10.50 -18.59
CA LEU A 35 -21.62 -11.78 -18.30
C LEU A 35 -21.36 -12.80 -19.41
N LYS A 36 -21.30 -12.35 -20.66
CA LYS A 36 -20.93 -13.20 -21.81
C LYS A 36 -19.46 -13.62 -21.72
N ALA A 37 -18.56 -12.73 -21.32
CA ALA A 37 -17.15 -13.05 -21.13
C ALA A 37 -16.93 -14.08 -20.01
N ILE A 38 -17.59 -13.91 -18.87
CA ILE A 38 -17.50 -14.85 -17.73
C ILE A 38 -18.02 -16.24 -18.12
N LYS A 39 -19.11 -16.33 -18.88
CA LYS A 39 -19.62 -17.62 -19.40
C LYS A 39 -18.62 -18.31 -20.33
N LYS A 40 -18.02 -17.56 -21.26
CA LYS A 40 -17.02 -18.09 -22.19
C LYS A 40 -15.77 -18.58 -21.46
N GLN A 41 -15.31 -17.83 -20.46
CA GLN A 41 -14.17 -18.22 -19.64
C GLN A 41 -14.46 -19.50 -18.85
N ALA A 42 -15.61 -19.58 -18.17
CA ALA A 42 -15.99 -20.78 -17.41
C ALA A 42 -16.14 -22.02 -18.31
N LEU A 43 -16.65 -21.85 -19.54
CA LEU A 43 -16.74 -22.95 -20.51
C LEU A 43 -15.34 -23.42 -20.97
N PHE A 44 -14.42 -22.50 -21.20
CA PHE A 44 -13.05 -22.81 -21.59
C PHE A 44 -12.30 -23.56 -20.47
N GLU A 45 -12.40 -23.08 -19.23
CA GLU A 45 -11.81 -23.75 -18.06
C GLU A 45 -12.39 -25.14 -17.85
N LEU A 46 -13.71 -25.31 -17.97
CA LEU A 46 -14.36 -26.62 -17.88
C LEU A 46 -13.86 -27.60 -18.97
N ALA A 47 -13.67 -27.12 -20.20
CA ALA A 47 -13.10 -27.92 -21.27
C ALA A 47 -11.63 -28.30 -20.98
N ALA A 48 -10.81 -27.35 -20.53
CA ALA A 48 -9.41 -27.58 -20.20
C ALA A 48 -9.25 -28.58 -19.03
N PHE A 49 -10.05 -28.46 -17.97
CA PHE A 49 -10.04 -29.42 -16.86
C PHE A 49 -10.52 -30.81 -17.28
N SER A 50 -11.49 -30.89 -18.20
CA SER A 50 -11.95 -32.17 -18.75
C SER A 50 -10.84 -32.88 -19.54
N ILE A 51 -10.12 -32.13 -20.38
CA ILE A 51 -8.96 -32.65 -21.13
C ILE A 51 -7.84 -33.06 -20.16
N PHE A 52 -7.55 -32.22 -19.17
CA PHE A 52 -6.53 -32.52 -18.17
C PHE A 52 -6.84 -33.79 -17.38
N LEU A 53 -8.08 -33.98 -16.91
CA LEU A 53 -8.51 -35.20 -16.23
C LEU A 53 -8.42 -36.42 -17.15
N PHE A 54 -8.80 -36.28 -18.41
CA PHE A 54 -8.67 -37.36 -19.39
C PHE A 54 -7.21 -37.79 -19.57
N CYS A 55 -6.29 -36.83 -19.75
CA CYS A 55 -4.85 -37.12 -19.83
C CYS A 55 -4.32 -37.72 -18.54
N TYR A 56 -4.75 -37.21 -17.38
CA TYR A 56 -4.31 -37.72 -16.08
C TYR A 56 -4.67 -39.21 -15.89
N TYR A 57 -5.90 -39.60 -16.24
CA TYR A 57 -6.32 -40.99 -16.08
C TYR A 57 -5.84 -41.93 -17.20
N SER A 58 -5.68 -41.42 -18.43
CA SER A 58 -5.30 -42.24 -19.59
C SER A 58 -3.78 -42.35 -19.79
N MET A 59 -3.02 -41.29 -19.50
CA MET A 59 -1.59 -41.20 -19.83
C MET A 59 -0.66 -41.30 -18.61
N PHE A 60 -1.17 -41.01 -17.41
CA PHE A 60 -0.37 -40.98 -16.16
C PHE A 60 -0.80 -42.03 -15.14
N ASP A 61 -1.62 -43.00 -15.56
CA ASP A 61 -2.15 -44.07 -14.72
C ASP A 61 -2.75 -43.52 -13.42
N GLY A 62 -3.60 -42.49 -13.55
CA GLY A 62 -4.23 -41.82 -12.42
C GLY A 62 -5.02 -42.75 -11.49
N THR A 63 -5.49 -43.89 -12.01
CA THR A 63 -6.15 -44.94 -11.23
C THR A 63 -5.22 -45.68 -10.27
N GLU A 64 -3.92 -45.76 -10.59
CA GLU A 64 -2.91 -46.43 -9.75
C GLU A 64 -2.38 -45.52 -8.64
N LYS A 65 -2.67 -44.21 -8.70
CA LYS A 65 -2.26 -43.26 -7.67
C LYS A 65 -3.07 -43.46 -6.38
N PRO A 66 -2.48 -43.14 -5.21
CA PRO A 66 -3.19 -43.12 -3.94
C PRO A 66 -4.51 -42.33 -4.02
N LEU A 67 -5.58 -42.88 -3.46
CA LEU A 67 -6.92 -42.30 -3.48
C LEU A 67 -6.97 -40.84 -2.98
N LEU A 68 -6.10 -40.49 -2.02
CA LEU A 68 -5.96 -39.12 -1.52
C LEU A 68 -5.57 -38.11 -2.61
N ILE A 69 -4.71 -38.49 -3.54
CA ILE A 69 -4.22 -37.59 -4.60
C ILE A 69 -5.35 -37.30 -5.59
N ASN A 70 -6.10 -38.33 -6.00
CA ASN A 70 -7.25 -38.17 -6.87
C ASN A 70 -8.34 -37.29 -6.22
N PHE A 71 -8.58 -37.48 -4.93
CA PHE A 71 -9.52 -36.65 -4.18
C PHE A 71 -9.05 -35.20 -4.10
N LEU A 72 -7.78 -34.96 -3.76
CA LEU A 72 -7.19 -33.62 -3.70
C LEU A 72 -7.30 -32.90 -5.06
N LEU A 73 -7.02 -33.61 -6.14
CA LEU A 73 -7.07 -33.09 -7.51
C LEU A 73 -8.50 -32.67 -7.90
N VAL A 74 -9.48 -33.55 -7.69
CA VAL A 74 -10.90 -33.26 -7.97
C VAL A 74 -11.39 -32.10 -7.09
N PHE A 75 -10.98 -32.08 -5.82
CA PHE A 75 -11.32 -31.00 -4.90
C PHE A 75 -10.76 -29.64 -5.35
N ALA A 76 -9.50 -29.60 -5.79
CA ALA A 76 -8.88 -28.37 -6.30
C ALA A 76 -9.61 -27.82 -7.54
N ILE A 77 -9.97 -28.71 -8.48
CA ILE A 77 -10.75 -28.34 -9.67
C ILE A 77 -12.15 -27.84 -9.27
N ALA A 78 -12.81 -28.50 -8.30
CA ALA A 78 -14.13 -28.11 -7.81
C ALA A 78 -14.13 -26.74 -7.11
N VAL A 79 -13.13 -26.44 -6.28
CA VAL A 79 -12.98 -25.14 -5.61
C VAL A 79 -12.82 -24.02 -6.64
N ASN A 80 -12.01 -24.25 -7.68
CA ASN A 80 -11.83 -23.28 -8.75
C ASN A 80 -13.16 -23.03 -9.49
N MET A 81 -13.83 -24.10 -9.92
CA MET A 81 -15.15 -24.01 -10.57
C MET A 81 -16.18 -23.24 -9.72
N PHE A 82 -16.16 -23.46 -8.40
CA PHE A 82 -17.05 -22.78 -7.47
C PHE A 82 -16.79 -21.28 -7.37
N HIS A 83 -15.52 -20.85 -7.48
CA HIS A 83 -15.17 -19.43 -7.54
C HIS A 83 -15.78 -18.74 -8.77
N HIS A 84 -15.70 -19.37 -9.95
CA HIS A 84 -16.31 -18.84 -11.18
C HIS A 84 -17.85 -18.75 -11.08
N LEU A 85 -18.49 -19.74 -10.45
CA LEU A 85 -19.94 -19.72 -10.19
C LEU A 85 -20.35 -18.61 -9.21
N ARG A 86 -19.56 -18.34 -8.17
CA ARG A 86 -19.81 -17.24 -7.23
C ARG A 86 -19.72 -15.88 -7.92
N GLY A 87 -18.72 -15.67 -8.77
CA GLY A 87 -18.58 -14.46 -9.58
C GLY A 87 -19.78 -14.25 -10.51
N TYR A 88 -20.27 -15.33 -11.13
CA TYR A 88 -21.46 -15.28 -11.98
C TYR A 88 -22.73 -14.89 -11.21
N ARG A 89 -22.98 -15.50 -10.03
CA ARG A 89 -24.16 -15.15 -9.20
C ARG A 89 -24.11 -13.73 -8.67
N LEU A 90 -22.93 -13.23 -8.31
CA LEU A 90 -22.76 -11.88 -7.75
C LEU A 90 -23.19 -10.78 -8.74
N GLN A 91 -22.91 -10.97 -10.04
CA GLN A 91 -23.26 -9.99 -11.07
C GLN A 91 -24.73 -10.07 -11.54
N GLN A 92 -25.46 -11.15 -11.23
CA GLN A 92 -26.89 -11.27 -11.53
C GLN A 92 -27.78 -10.44 -10.59
N HIS A 93 -27.26 -9.95 -9.46
CA HIS A 93 -28.05 -9.26 -8.42
C HIS A 93 -28.05 -7.74 -8.50
N PHE A 94 -27.53 -7.12 -9.56
CA PHE A 94 -27.75 -5.68 -9.79
C PHE A 94 -29.14 -5.45 -10.40
N ARG A 95 -30.18 -5.65 -9.59
CA ARG A 95 -31.54 -5.22 -9.91
C ARG A 95 -31.59 -3.71 -9.71
N ALA A 96 -31.64 -2.96 -10.81
CA ALA A 96 -32.17 -1.60 -10.77
C ALA A 96 -33.61 -1.69 -10.23
N SER A 97 -33.81 -1.19 -9.01
CA SER A 97 -35.14 -1.01 -8.45
C SER A 97 -35.86 0.07 -9.26
N LYS A 98 -37.20 0.07 -9.22
CA LYS A 98 -38.01 1.14 -9.81
C LYS A 98 -37.69 2.53 -9.21
N ASN A 99 -36.96 2.59 -8.10
CA ASN A 99 -36.68 3.81 -7.38
C ASN A 99 -35.17 4.02 -7.16
N ILE A 100 -34.60 4.92 -7.97
CA ILE A 100 -33.18 5.31 -7.95
C ILE A 100 -32.74 5.81 -6.57
N LYS A 101 -33.65 6.37 -5.77
CA LYS A 101 -33.34 6.86 -4.41
C LYS A 101 -32.98 5.73 -3.45
N ASP A 102 -33.66 4.58 -3.55
CA ASP A 102 -33.40 3.41 -2.70
C ASP A 102 -32.13 2.67 -3.15
N ASP A 103 -31.88 2.67 -4.46
CA ASP A 103 -30.64 2.15 -5.04
C ASP A 103 -29.43 3.03 -4.66
N LEU A 104 -29.56 4.36 -4.71
CA LEU A 104 -28.52 5.27 -4.23
C LEU A 104 -28.26 5.08 -2.74
N LYS A 105 -29.31 4.91 -1.94
CA LYS A 105 -29.18 4.74 -0.49
C LYS A 105 -28.51 3.40 -0.15
N SER A 106 -28.88 2.33 -0.84
CA SER A 106 -28.29 1.00 -0.63
C SER A 106 -26.86 0.92 -1.20
N PHE A 107 -26.57 1.58 -2.32
CA PHE A 107 -25.24 1.68 -2.89
C PHE A 107 -24.32 2.56 -2.03
N ALA A 108 -24.80 3.70 -1.53
CA ALA A 108 -24.07 4.55 -0.57
C ALA A 108 -23.80 3.81 0.74
N ALA A 109 -24.77 3.04 1.25
CA ALA A 109 -24.58 2.21 2.44
C ALA A 109 -23.56 1.09 2.20
N LYS A 110 -23.59 0.43 1.04
CA LYS A 110 -22.58 -0.55 0.64
C LYS A 110 -21.20 0.11 0.47
N LEU A 111 -21.12 1.28 -0.17
CA LEU A 111 -19.88 2.06 -0.29
C LEU A 111 -19.31 2.45 1.07
N LYS A 112 -20.15 2.76 2.06
CA LYS A 112 -19.73 3.04 3.43
C LYS A 112 -19.12 1.81 4.11
N THR A 113 -19.65 0.61 3.83
CA THR A 113 -19.05 -0.67 4.26
C THR A 113 -17.76 -1.01 3.50
N TYR A 114 -17.64 -0.57 2.24
CA TYR A 114 -16.44 -0.69 1.41
C TYR A 114 -15.45 0.46 1.59
N GLN A 115 -15.76 1.45 2.44
CA GLN A 115 -14.85 2.49 2.90
C GLN A 115 -13.88 1.92 3.94
N PHE A 116 -13.33 0.74 3.66
CA PHE A 116 -12.03 0.41 4.21
C PHE A 116 -11.08 1.43 3.62
N GLU A 117 -10.61 2.38 4.44
CA GLU A 117 -9.41 3.11 4.10
C GLU A 117 -8.34 2.05 3.85
N THR A 118 -8.05 1.79 2.58
CA THR A 118 -6.98 0.86 2.20
C THR A 118 -5.70 1.44 2.77
N ILE A 119 -5.16 0.78 3.78
CA ILE A 119 -3.89 1.16 4.39
C ILE A 119 -2.80 0.72 3.41
N ILE A 120 -2.31 1.67 2.62
CA ILE A 120 -1.25 1.44 1.66
C ILE A 120 0.08 1.74 2.37
N SER A 121 1.04 0.81 2.30
CA SER A 121 2.39 1.09 2.79
C SER A 121 3.03 2.17 1.91
N LYS A 122 3.67 3.15 2.54
CA LYS A 122 4.43 4.19 1.81
C LYS A 122 5.73 3.66 1.22
N ILE A 123 6.19 2.51 1.70
CA ILE A 123 7.44 1.85 1.31
C ILE A 123 7.13 0.45 0.79
N THR A 124 7.90 0.00 -0.19
CA THR A 124 7.81 -1.35 -0.75
C THR A 124 8.60 -2.29 0.15
N GLY A 125 7.94 -3.30 0.73
CA GLY A 125 8.61 -4.27 1.58
C GLY A 125 7.74 -5.51 1.79
N ARG A 126 8.37 -6.64 2.11
CA ARG A 126 7.65 -7.88 2.43
C ARG A 126 7.02 -7.76 3.81
N LEU A 127 5.79 -8.21 3.98
CA LEU A 127 5.15 -8.29 5.29
C LEU A 127 5.82 -9.40 6.13
N VAL A 128 6.46 -9.03 7.25
CA VAL A 128 7.17 -9.98 8.13
C VAL A 128 6.23 -10.52 9.20
N LYS A 129 5.46 -9.63 9.83
CA LYS A 129 4.57 -10.00 10.93
C LYS A 129 3.43 -9.01 11.08
N ILE A 130 2.22 -9.50 11.27
CA ILE A 130 1.05 -8.68 11.61
C ILE A 130 0.96 -8.61 13.14
N LEU A 131 0.76 -7.40 13.68
CA LEU A 131 0.75 -7.12 15.12
C LEU A 131 -0.66 -7.04 15.71
N ILE A 132 -1.68 -7.01 14.86
CA ILE A 132 -3.08 -6.86 15.25
C ILE A 132 -3.93 -8.03 14.73
N HIS A 133 -5.03 -8.31 15.42
CA HIS A 133 -5.99 -9.32 15.00
C HIS A 133 -7.07 -8.73 14.10
N GLU A 134 -7.66 -9.55 13.23
CA GLU A 134 -8.75 -9.13 12.36
C GLU A 134 -9.91 -8.54 13.16
N ASN A 135 -10.56 -7.52 12.60
CA ASN A 135 -11.73 -6.85 13.17
C ASN A 135 -11.48 -6.12 14.52
N THR A 136 -10.22 -5.78 14.83
CA THR A 136 -9.90 -4.93 15.99
C THR A 136 -9.96 -3.43 15.65
N LYS A 137 -10.48 -2.63 16.59
CA LYS A 137 -10.45 -1.17 16.48
C LYS A 137 -9.04 -0.67 16.75
N VAL A 138 -8.51 0.14 15.84
CA VAL A 138 -7.16 0.73 15.96
C VAL A 138 -7.24 2.25 16.09
N ILE A 139 -6.27 2.82 16.79
CA ILE A 139 -6.11 4.28 16.91
C ILE A 139 -5.07 4.80 15.91
N LYS A 140 -5.18 6.09 15.55
CA LYS A 140 -4.24 6.73 14.63
C LYS A 140 -2.80 6.63 15.17
N GLY A 141 -1.90 6.11 14.34
CA GLY A 141 -0.48 5.93 14.68
C GLY A 141 -0.14 4.59 15.37
N GLN A 142 -1.13 3.73 15.60
CA GLN A 142 -0.88 2.37 16.09
C GLN A 142 -0.16 1.53 15.03
N ALA A 143 0.92 0.85 15.43
CA ALA A 143 1.63 -0.07 14.56
C ALA A 143 0.76 -1.30 14.24
N LEU A 144 0.58 -1.61 12.95
CA LEU A 144 -0.29 -2.69 12.49
C LEU A 144 0.49 -3.94 12.07
N ALA A 145 1.67 -3.74 11.49
CA ALA A 145 2.52 -4.82 11.01
C ALA A 145 3.98 -4.36 10.90
N TYR A 146 4.89 -5.32 10.92
CA TYR A 146 6.29 -5.16 10.55
C TYR A 146 6.48 -5.50 9.08
N LEU A 147 7.19 -4.62 8.38
CA LEU A 147 7.73 -4.87 7.05
C LEU A 147 9.20 -5.29 7.16
N GLU A 148 9.65 -6.07 6.19
CA GLU A 148 11.05 -6.43 6.02
C GLU A 148 11.83 -5.14 5.79
N SER A 149 12.70 -4.81 6.73
CA SER A 149 13.59 -3.67 6.62
C SER A 149 14.96 -4.16 6.22
N THR A 150 15.57 -3.51 5.23
CA THR A 150 16.99 -3.66 4.92
C THR A 150 17.89 -3.12 6.03
N ALA A 151 17.32 -2.45 7.02
CA ALA A 151 18.00 -1.91 8.19
C ALA A 151 18.06 -2.91 9.35
N ASP A 152 19.18 -2.90 10.05
CA ASP A 152 19.32 -3.56 11.34
C ASP A 152 18.48 -2.79 12.39
N HIS A 153 17.46 -3.47 12.93
CA HIS A 153 16.52 -2.87 13.88
C HIS A 153 17.19 -2.40 15.18
N GLU A 154 18.20 -3.12 15.68
CA GLU A 154 18.93 -2.76 16.91
C GLU A 154 19.71 -1.45 16.68
N GLN A 155 20.33 -1.31 15.51
CA GLN A 155 21.07 -0.11 15.15
C GLN A 155 20.15 1.10 14.94
N VAL A 156 18.98 0.91 14.33
CA VAL A 156 17.96 1.97 14.19
C VAL A 156 17.45 2.41 15.56
N PHE A 157 17.20 1.47 16.48
CA PHE A 157 16.74 1.79 17.82
C PHE A 157 17.81 2.51 18.65
N LEU A 158 19.08 2.09 18.54
CA LEU A 158 20.22 2.77 19.17
C LEU A 158 20.37 4.21 18.66
N LEU A 159 20.24 4.41 17.34
CA LEU A 159 20.26 5.73 16.73
C LEU A 159 19.12 6.61 17.27
N TYR A 160 17.90 6.08 17.35
CA TYR A 160 16.76 6.80 17.91
C TYR A 160 17.02 7.25 19.35
N LYS A 161 17.56 6.37 20.21
CA LYS A 161 17.91 6.71 21.60
C LYS A 161 18.94 7.84 21.67
N ASN A 162 19.99 7.78 20.85
CA ASN A 162 21.03 8.80 20.80
C ASN A 162 20.48 10.15 20.31
N LEU A 163 19.64 10.15 19.27
CA LEU A 163 19.01 11.37 18.77
C LEU A 163 18.06 12.00 19.78
N LYS A 164 17.35 11.18 20.57
CA LYS A 164 16.46 11.67 21.62
C LYS A 164 17.23 12.34 22.76
N LEU A 165 18.37 11.78 23.16
CA LEU A 165 19.26 12.42 24.14
C LEU A 165 19.75 13.78 23.64
N ILE A 166 20.21 13.87 22.38
CA ILE A 166 20.59 15.15 21.78
C ILE A 166 19.41 16.13 21.78
N GLN A 167 18.24 15.67 21.38
CA GLN A 167 17.03 16.49 21.31
C GLN A 167 16.69 17.08 22.68
N ASP A 168 16.66 16.25 23.72
CA ASP A 168 16.37 16.66 25.08
C ASP A 168 17.42 17.66 25.63
N ASP A 169 18.70 17.43 25.32
CA ASP A 169 19.81 18.31 25.72
C ASP A 169 19.76 19.66 25.00
N LEU A 170 19.36 19.69 23.72
CA LEU A 170 19.17 20.92 22.96
C LEU A 170 18.00 21.75 23.47
N PHE A 171 16.89 21.12 23.85
CA PHE A 171 15.69 21.83 24.32
C PHE A 171 15.81 22.34 25.76
N LYS A 172 16.66 21.76 26.60
CA LYS A 172 16.86 22.20 28.00
C LYS A 172 17.80 23.39 28.17
N ASN A 173 18.33 23.97 27.08
CA ASN A 173 19.19 25.16 27.05
C ASN A 173 20.44 25.08 27.97
N THR A 174 20.82 23.87 28.36
CA THR A 174 22.07 23.59 29.08
C THR A 174 23.21 23.58 28.08
N HIS A 175 24.27 24.36 28.35
CA HIS A 175 25.45 24.47 27.50
C HIS A 175 25.90 23.10 26.99
N ILE A 176 25.73 22.93 25.69
CA ILE A 176 25.76 21.65 25.03
C ILE A 176 27.17 21.06 25.10
N THR A 177 27.38 20.04 25.92
CA THR A 177 28.63 19.27 25.95
C THR A 177 28.56 18.17 24.88
N ILE A 178 28.42 18.55 23.59
CA ILE A 178 28.53 17.65 22.40
C ILE A 178 29.96 17.04 22.27
N LYS A 179 30.81 17.13 23.29
CA LYS A 179 32.17 16.57 23.26
C LYS A 179 32.19 15.04 23.29
N HIS A 180 31.11 14.37 23.73
CA HIS A 180 31.11 12.92 23.94
C HIS A 180 30.18 12.12 23.03
N LEU A 181 29.51 12.75 22.07
CA LEU A 181 28.60 12.04 21.19
C LEU A 181 29.34 11.46 19.98
N SER A 182 29.96 10.31 20.21
CA SER A 182 30.54 9.46 19.16
C SER A 182 29.41 8.78 18.42
N MET A 183 28.99 9.36 17.30
CA MET A 183 28.08 8.67 16.37
C MET A 183 28.86 7.57 15.63
N PRO A 184 28.40 6.31 15.66
CA PRO A 184 29.01 5.22 14.91
C PRO A 184 29.15 5.56 13.43
N ASN A 185 30.36 5.34 12.89
CA ASN A 185 30.71 5.69 11.51
C ASN A 185 30.15 4.70 10.46
N MET A 186 29.61 3.57 10.92
CA MET A 186 29.00 2.53 10.09
C MET A 186 27.75 2.02 10.80
N MET A 187 26.57 2.39 10.28
CA MET A 187 25.30 1.82 10.70
C MET A 187 24.59 1.27 9.47
N GLN A 188 24.08 0.04 9.56
CA GLN A 188 23.20 -0.55 8.54
C GLN A 188 21.78 -0.03 8.76
N LEU A 189 21.54 1.21 8.33
CA LEU A 189 20.25 1.88 8.52
C LEU A 189 19.31 1.64 7.34
N GLY A 190 19.74 0.84 6.36
CA GLY A 190 18.96 0.51 5.17
C GLY A 190 18.46 1.77 4.47
N GLU A 191 17.16 1.88 4.28
CA GLU A 191 16.51 3.03 3.64
C GLU A 191 16.69 4.38 4.36
N LEU A 192 17.06 4.36 5.65
CA LEU A 192 17.30 5.58 6.42
C LEU A 192 18.72 6.14 6.21
N GLU A 193 19.63 5.37 5.59
CA GLU A 193 21.02 5.78 5.37
C GLU A 193 21.15 7.13 4.64
N PRO A 194 20.42 7.43 3.54
CA PRO A 194 20.55 8.70 2.85
C PRO A 194 20.16 9.89 3.74
N SER A 195 19.12 9.73 4.55
CA SER A 195 18.66 10.78 5.48
C SER A 195 19.64 10.97 6.64
N TYR A 196 20.19 9.87 7.16
CA TYR A 196 21.20 9.91 8.20
C TYR A 196 22.51 10.55 7.72
N GLN A 197 22.98 10.23 6.51
CA GLN A 197 24.17 10.86 5.92
C GLN A 197 24.02 12.38 5.84
N LYS A 198 22.88 12.86 5.37
CA LYS A 198 22.59 14.30 5.29
C LYS A 198 22.63 14.96 6.67
N PHE A 199 21.99 14.34 7.67
CA PHE A 199 22.04 14.80 9.05
C PHE A 199 23.47 14.81 9.60
N TYR A 200 24.24 13.73 9.39
CA TYR A 200 25.60 13.59 9.88
C TYR A 200 26.53 14.67 9.31
N GLN A 201 26.37 15.03 8.04
CA GLN A 201 27.10 16.16 7.45
C GLN A 201 26.75 17.51 8.10
N SER A 202 25.46 17.76 8.38
CA SER A 202 25.04 18.95 9.13
C SER A 202 25.59 18.96 10.56
N TYR A 203 25.62 17.80 11.23
CA TYR A 203 26.22 17.64 12.55
C TYR A 203 27.72 17.90 12.55
N LEU A 204 28.47 17.34 11.59
CA LEU A 204 29.89 17.62 11.44
C LEU A 204 30.14 19.11 11.18
N THR A 205 29.32 19.73 10.33
CA THR A 205 29.40 21.18 10.06
C THR A 205 29.17 21.99 11.33
N TYR A 206 28.11 21.68 12.08
CA TYR A 206 27.83 22.31 13.37
C TYR A 206 29.01 22.17 14.35
N ARG A 207 29.56 20.94 14.48
CA ARG A 207 30.74 20.70 15.32
C ARG A 207 31.95 21.52 14.88
N ARG A 208 32.22 21.61 13.58
CA ARG A 208 33.31 22.43 13.04
C ARG A 208 33.11 23.92 13.35
N THR A 209 31.87 24.42 13.22
CA THR A 209 31.54 25.82 13.50
C THR A 209 31.73 26.18 14.97
N ILE A 210 31.28 25.30 15.87
CA ILE A 210 31.28 25.55 17.32
C ILE A 210 32.61 25.20 17.99
N PHE A 211 33.23 24.07 17.63
CA PHE A 211 34.42 23.54 18.32
C PHE A 211 35.74 23.78 17.56
N GLU A 212 35.76 23.70 16.21
CA GLU A 212 37.02 23.86 15.43
C GLU A 212 37.35 25.31 15.06
N GLY A 213 36.68 26.27 15.70
CA GLY A 213 37.16 27.64 15.75
C GLY A 213 36.94 28.47 14.50
N SER A 214 36.15 28.05 13.50
CA SER A 214 35.82 28.93 12.36
C SER A 214 35.05 30.18 12.81
N TYR A 215 34.11 30.04 13.76
CA TYR A 215 33.39 31.20 14.34
C TYR A 215 34.31 32.02 15.26
N SER A 216 35.09 31.36 16.11
CA SER A 216 36.05 32.03 17.01
C SER A 216 37.14 32.79 16.24
N LYS A 217 37.67 32.21 15.15
CA LYS A 217 38.64 32.85 14.23
C LYS A 217 38.00 34.04 13.54
N LYS A 218 36.80 33.91 12.98
CA LYS A 218 36.10 35.02 12.30
C LYS A 218 35.78 36.17 13.27
N LYS A 219 35.34 35.86 14.48
CA LYS A 219 35.14 36.85 15.55
C LYS A 219 36.45 37.51 15.98
N PHE A 220 37.55 36.76 16.05
CA PHE A 220 38.88 37.30 16.34
C PHE A 220 39.35 38.28 15.26
N TYR A 221 39.23 37.94 13.98
CA TYR A 221 39.58 38.85 12.87
C TYR A 221 38.71 40.10 12.85
N ILE A 222 37.39 39.98 13.01
CA ILE A 222 36.50 41.14 13.07
C ILE A 222 36.84 42.06 14.25
N ARG A 223 37.18 41.49 15.42
CA ARG A 223 37.63 42.30 16.57
C ARG A 223 38.96 43.00 16.32
N LYS A 224 39.87 42.36 15.58
CA LYS A 224 41.15 42.97 15.19
C LYS A 224 40.93 44.14 14.23
N ASP A 225 40.04 43.97 13.24
CA ASP A 225 39.73 45.02 12.27
C ASP A 225 38.98 46.20 12.91
N LEU A 226 38.10 45.97 13.90
CA LEU A 226 37.39 47.02 14.63
C LEU A 226 38.27 47.81 15.62
N ALA A 227 39.47 47.30 15.95
CA ALA A 227 40.41 47.94 16.87
C ALA A 227 41.47 48.78 16.15
N THR A 228 41.38 48.90 14.81
CA THR A 228 42.22 49.74 13.95
C THR A 228 41.38 50.91 13.45
#